data_AF-A0AA40W167-F1
#
_entry.id   AF-A0AA40W167-F1
#
_cell.length_a   1.000
_cell.length_b   1.000
_cell.length_c   1.000
_cell.angle_alpha   90.00
_cell.angle_beta   90.00
_cell.angle_gamma   90.00
#
_symmetry.space_group_name_H-M   'P 1'
#
loop_
_entity.id
_entity.type
_entity.pdbx_description
1 polymer ?
#
loop_
_entity_poly.entity_id
_entity_poly.type
_entity_poly.pdbx_seq_one_letter_code
_entity_poly.pdbx_strand_id
1 'polypeptide(L)'
;MTRNRPDGDEDDLVTSQFRGFLDELERVRMRVSAGEAPSAEAAAQELSRHMLSLLEIQTLQARRDSTRFDAENLADARYLKAVLADEILLNAEWAGRDRWTAYLLESNLFRTNVAGDLVFQRIEQLLSGREPSRRSIARLYLFALAVGFQGRYRGADAAQRLRGYREELYEFVYQRRADLGGRDRVLAPAAYSNILSHVAPRKLPTVSRWTFIFLLGMASLLAVSEIAWLWQSWPVRQALHADVARD
;
A
#
# COMPACT_ATOMS: atom_id res chain seq x y z
N MET A 1 28.11 19.38 11.22
CA MET A 1 27.01 18.57 10.66
C MET A 1 25.83 18.64 11.62
N THR A 2 25.00 19.66 11.43
CA THR A 2 23.77 19.89 12.18
C THR A 2 22.80 18.77 11.86
N ARG A 3 22.57 17.90 12.85
CA ARG A 3 21.58 16.84 12.81
C ARG A 3 20.23 17.52 12.71
N ASN A 4 19.70 17.66 11.49
CA ASN A 4 18.33 18.07 11.24
C ASN A 4 17.43 16.94 11.74
N ARG A 5 17.25 16.91 13.05
CA ARG A 5 16.19 16.16 13.70
C ARG A 5 14.93 16.83 13.15
N PRO A 6 14.06 16.14 12.39
CA PRO A 6 12.74 16.71 12.15
C PRO A 6 12.22 17.01 13.56
N ASP A 7 11.90 18.28 13.82
CA ASP A 7 11.34 18.71 15.09
C ASP A 7 10.32 17.66 15.52
N GLY A 8 10.45 17.24 16.79
CA GLY A 8 9.44 16.42 17.42
C GLY A 8 8.17 17.24 17.48
N ASP A 9 7.40 17.23 16.38
CA ASP A 9 6.00 17.60 16.37
C ASP A 9 5.36 16.65 17.38
N GLU A 10 5.00 17.19 18.54
CA GLU A 10 4.00 16.61 19.43
C GLU A 10 2.93 15.93 18.56
N ASP A 11 2.62 14.67 18.85
CA ASP A 11 1.49 14.00 18.20
C ASP A 11 0.24 14.83 18.49
N ASP A 12 -0.07 15.76 17.57
CA ASP A 12 -1.20 16.66 17.65
C ASP A 12 -2.43 15.84 18.03
N LEU A 13 -3.19 16.32 19.02
CA LEU A 13 -4.35 15.63 19.57
C LEU A 13 -5.27 15.12 18.46
N VAL A 14 -5.43 15.90 17.38
CA VAL A 14 -6.24 15.50 16.23
C VAL A 14 -5.69 14.24 15.55
N THR A 15 -4.37 14.16 15.36
CA THR A 15 -3.68 13.01 14.76
C THR A 15 -3.74 11.77 15.65
N SER A 16 -3.49 11.92 16.96
CA SER A 16 -3.57 10.80 17.91
C SER A 16 -5.00 10.26 18.03
N GLN A 17 -6.00 11.13 18.13
CA GLN A 17 -7.40 10.73 18.11
C GLN A 17 -7.81 10.07 16.78
N PHE A 18 -7.27 10.52 15.65
CA PHE A 18 -7.54 9.92 14.34
C PHE A 18 -7.01 8.50 14.23
N ARG A 19 -5.77 8.25 14.67
CA ARG A 19 -5.21 6.90 14.74
C ARG A 19 -6.01 6.01 15.69
N GLY A 20 -6.29 6.51 16.91
CA GLY A 20 -7.09 5.78 17.89
C GLY A 20 -8.49 5.44 17.39
N PHE A 21 -9.11 6.31 16.59
CA PHE A 21 -10.41 6.02 15.95
C PHE A 21 -10.32 4.86 14.95
N LEU A 22 -9.30 4.85 14.08
CA LEU A 22 -9.12 3.77 13.10
C LEU A 22 -8.71 2.44 13.74
N ASP A 23 -7.87 2.49 14.78
CA ASP A 23 -7.52 1.30 15.55
C ASP A 23 -8.76 0.67 16.20
N GLU A 24 -9.64 1.51 16.74
CA GLU A 24 -10.88 1.04 17.37
C GLU A 24 -11.88 0.50 16.34
N LEU A 25 -12.00 1.14 15.18
CA LEU A 25 -12.78 0.65 14.05
C LEU A 25 -12.37 -0.79 13.68
N GLU A 26 -11.07 -1.01 13.52
CA GLU A 26 -10.51 -2.30 13.17
C GLU A 26 -10.76 -3.35 14.26
N ARG A 27 -10.54 -3.00 15.53
CA ARG A 27 -10.82 -3.90 16.67
C ARG A 27 -12.27 -4.36 16.69
N VAL A 28 -13.21 -3.43 16.54
CA VAL A 28 -14.64 -3.73 16.62
C VAL A 28 -15.10 -4.53 15.41
N ARG A 29 -14.62 -4.19 14.21
CA ARG A 29 -14.87 -4.99 13.01
C ARG A 29 -14.41 -6.44 13.18
N MET A 30 -13.22 -6.64 13.73
CA MET A 30 -12.67 -7.99 13.99
C MET A 30 -13.49 -8.74 15.03
N ARG A 31 -13.89 -8.08 16.13
CA ARG A 31 -14.73 -8.66 17.18
C ARG A 31 -16.08 -9.13 16.64
N VAL A 32 -16.75 -8.29 15.84
CA VAL A 32 -18.03 -8.61 15.21
C VAL A 32 -17.88 -9.73 14.17
N SER A 33 -16.76 -9.76 13.44
CA SER A 33 -16.47 -10.83 12.47
C SER A 33 -16.14 -12.18 13.12
N ALA A 34 -15.69 -12.18 14.38
CA ALA A 34 -15.43 -13.40 15.15
C ALA A 34 -16.71 -14.13 15.62
N GLY A 35 -17.90 -13.66 15.22
CA GLY A 35 -19.16 -14.37 15.42
C GLY A 35 -19.91 -13.99 16.71
N GLU A 36 -19.54 -12.90 17.37
CA GLU A 36 -20.26 -12.41 18.56
C GLU A 36 -21.65 -11.85 18.24
N ALA A 37 -21.88 -11.41 17.00
CA ALA A 37 -23.13 -10.75 16.61
C ALA A 37 -24.22 -11.75 16.18
N PRO A 38 -25.47 -11.60 16.66
CA PRO A 38 -26.57 -12.53 16.36
C PRO A 38 -27.13 -12.42 14.92
N SER A 39 -26.86 -11.31 14.22
CA SER A 39 -27.23 -11.12 12.81
C SER A 39 -26.38 -10.03 12.13
N ALA A 40 -26.36 -10.01 10.79
CA ALA A 40 -25.69 -8.96 10.01
C ALA A 40 -26.23 -7.55 10.32
N GLU A 41 -27.53 -7.43 10.57
CA GLU A 41 -28.17 -6.18 10.95
C GLU A 41 -27.68 -5.72 12.34
N ALA A 42 -27.67 -6.63 13.32
CA ALA A 42 -27.19 -6.35 14.67
C ALA A 42 -25.70 -5.96 14.67
N ALA A 43 -24.89 -6.64 13.87
CA ALA A 43 -23.48 -6.33 13.65
C ALA A 43 -23.27 -4.89 13.14
N ALA A 44 -23.99 -4.50 12.09
CA ALA A 44 -23.90 -3.16 11.53
C ALA A 44 -24.38 -2.09 12.51
N GLN A 45 -25.51 -2.34 13.18
CA GLN A 45 -26.07 -1.41 14.16
C GLN A 45 -25.17 -1.25 15.39
N GLU A 46 -24.55 -2.32 15.90
CA GLU A 46 -23.62 -2.26 17.03
C GLU A 46 -22.38 -1.44 16.67
N LEU A 47 -21.75 -1.74 15.52
CA LEU A 47 -20.56 -1.04 15.06
C LEU A 47 -20.85 0.45 14.84
N SER A 48 -21.95 0.78 14.18
CA SER A 48 -22.37 2.17 13.95
C SER A 48 -22.59 2.92 15.28
N ARG A 49 -23.35 2.35 16.22
CA ARG A 49 -23.58 2.95 17.55
C ARG A 49 -22.27 3.20 18.29
N HIS A 50 -21.37 2.21 18.30
CA HIS A 50 -20.08 2.33 18.98
C HIS A 50 -19.22 3.45 18.36
N MET A 51 -19.15 3.51 17.03
CA MET A 51 -18.34 4.51 16.35
C MET A 51 -18.90 5.93 16.44
N LEU A 52 -20.23 6.08 16.42
CA LEU A 52 -20.87 7.36 16.69
C LEU A 52 -20.57 7.87 18.11
N SER A 53 -20.65 6.98 19.11
CA SER A 53 -20.31 7.31 20.50
C SER A 53 -18.84 7.71 20.64
N LEU A 54 -17.92 6.98 20.02
CA LEU A 54 -16.49 7.32 20.05
C LEU A 54 -16.23 8.69 19.40
N LEU A 55 -16.85 8.97 18.25
CA LEU A 55 -16.73 10.27 17.57
C LEU A 55 -17.24 11.41 18.45
N GLU A 56 -18.35 11.20 19.15
CA GLU A 56 -18.90 12.18 20.08
C GLU A 56 -17.93 12.46 21.23
N ILE A 57 -17.42 11.42 21.90
CA ILE A 57 -16.46 11.54 23.01
C ILE A 57 -15.20 12.29 22.55
N GLN A 58 -14.59 11.87 21.44
CA GLN A 58 -13.38 12.52 20.91
C GLN A 58 -13.64 13.98 20.53
N THR A 59 -14.81 14.28 19.94
CA THR A 59 -15.20 15.66 19.59
C THR A 59 -15.34 16.53 20.83
N LEU A 60 -15.97 16.02 21.89
CA LEU A 60 -16.13 16.74 23.15
C LEU A 60 -14.79 17.00 23.83
N GLN A 61 -13.88 16.02 23.83
CA GLN A 61 -12.53 16.18 24.36
C GLN A 61 -11.76 17.26 23.60
N ALA A 62 -11.72 17.17 22.27
CA ALA A 62 -10.98 18.13 21.45
C ALA A 62 -11.54 19.55 21.55
N ARG A 63 -12.87 19.72 21.71
CA ARG A 63 -13.50 21.04 21.87
C ARG A 63 -13.11 21.77 23.16
N ARG A 64 -12.75 21.04 24.23
CA ARG A 64 -12.39 21.65 25.51
C ARG A 64 -11.05 22.39 25.43
N ASP A 65 -10.17 21.90 24.58
CA ASP A 65 -8.78 22.36 24.51
C ASP A 65 -8.50 23.14 23.20
N SER A 66 -9.51 23.36 22.36
CA SER A 66 -9.37 23.94 21.00
C SER A 66 -9.55 25.46 20.95
N THR A 67 -8.73 26.12 20.12
CA THR A 67 -8.98 27.50 19.65
C THR A 67 -9.98 27.56 18.49
N ARG A 68 -10.32 28.76 18.00
CA ARG A 68 -11.23 28.93 16.84
C ARG A 68 -10.70 28.28 15.55
N PHE A 69 -9.39 28.38 15.28
CA PHE A 69 -8.79 27.75 14.10
C PHE A 69 -8.78 26.21 14.23
N ASP A 70 -8.62 25.71 15.45
CA ASP A 70 -8.70 24.29 15.74
C ASP A 70 -10.13 23.75 15.55
N ALA A 71 -11.16 24.58 15.74
CA ALA A 71 -12.54 24.18 15.56
C ALA A 71 -12.87 23.78 14.11
N GLU A 72 -12.32 24.48 13.12
CA GLU A 72 -12.50 24.13 11.70
C GLU A 72 -11.75 22.83 11.37
N ASN A 73 -10.49 22.72 11.80
CA ASN A 73 -9.70 21.49 11.66
C ASN A 73 -10.38 20.30 12.34
N LEU A 74 -10.99 20.49 13.51
CA LEU A 74 -11.71 19.47 14.25
C LEU A 74 -12.99 19.05 13.54
N ALA A 75 -13.76 20.01 13.00
CA ALA A 75 -14.95 19.71 12.21
C ALA A 75 -14.59 18.90 10.95
N ASP A 76 -13.51 19.29 10.27
CA ASP A 76 -13.01 18.57 9.10
C ASP A 76 -12.48 17.18 9.44
N ALA A 77 -11.76 17.04 10.56
CA ALA A 77 -11.28 15.75 11.03
C ALA A 77 -12.44 14.83 11.42
N ARG A 78 -13.47 15.35 12.10
CA ARG A 78 -14.68 14.59 12.46
C ARG A 78 -15.40 14.08 11.21
N TYR A 79 -15.54 14.94 10.20
CA TYR A 79 -16.14 14.57 8.93
C TYR A 79 -15.30 13.49 8.21
N LEU A 80 -13.98 13.70 8.11
CA LEU A 80 -13.07 12.75 7.46
C LEU A 80 -13.09 11.37 8.13
N LYS A 81 -13.15 11.31 9.47
CA LYS A 81 -13.25 10.04 10.20
C LYS A 81 -14.50 9.25 9.80
N ALA A 82 -15.66 9.91 9.75
CA ALA A 82 -16.92 9.27 9.39
C ALA A 82 -16.88 8.71 7.96
N VAL A 83 -16.49 9.56 7.01
CA VAL A 83 -16.42 9.21 5.58
C VAL A 83 -15.39 8.11 5.30
N LEU A 84 -14.22 8.17 5.96
CA LEU A 84 -13.19 7.15 5.80
C LEU A 84 -13.63 5.81 6.40
N ALA A 85 -14.25 5.81 7.59
CA ALA A 85 -14.80 4.59 8.19
C ALA A 85 -15.87 3.96 7.29
N ASP A 86 -16.78 4.77 6.74
CA ASP A 86 -17.79 4.28 5.81
C ASP A 86 -17.15 3.66 4.55
N GLU A 87 -16.15 4.32 3.96
CA GLU A 87 -15.42 3.77 2.81
C GLU A 87 -14.70 2.46 3.14
N ILE A 88 -14.06 2.35 4.31
CA ILE A 88 -13.40 1.11 4.75
C ILE A 88 -14.44 -0.01 4.92
N LEU A 89 -15.54 0.25 5.61
CA LEU A 89 -16.55 -0.76 5.95
C LEU A 89 -17.39 -1.21 4.75
N LEU A 90 -17.58 -0.35 3.74
CA LEU A 90 -18.23 -0.74 2.48
C LEU A 90 -17.35 -1.63 1.60
N ASN A 91 -16.02 -1.52 1.72
CA ASN A 91 -15.07 -2.23 0.86
C ASN A 91 -14.43 -3.46 1.53
N ALA A 92 -14.40 -3.53 2.86
CA ALA A 92 -13.88 -4.68 3.59
C ALA A 92 -14.91 -5.82 3.69
N GLU A 93 -14.43 -7.06 3.81
CA GLU A 93 -15.27 -8.23 4.14
C GLU A 93 -15.49 -8.32 5.65
N TRP A 94 -16.75 -8.34 6.11
CA TRP A 94 -17.14 -8.51 7.52
C TRP A 94 -18.65 -8.80 7.65
N ALA A 95 -19.08 -9.27 8.82
CA ALA A 95 -20.42 -9.83 9.03
C ALA A 95 -21.61 -8.87 8.77
N GLY A 96 -21.41 -7.55 8.92
CA GLY A 96 -22.47 -6.53 8.75
C GLY A 96 -22.39 -5.74 7.45
N ARG A 97 -21.47 -6.08 6.53
CA ARG A 97 -21.19 -5.30 5.32
C ARG A 97 -22.45 -5.02 4.50
N ASP A 98 -23.24 -6.04 4.21
CA ASP A 98 -24.43 -5.95 3.35
C ASP A 98 -25.52 -5.05 3.92
N ARG A 99 -25.47 -4.78 5.23
CA ARG A 99 -26.43 -3.91 5.94
C ARG A 99 -25.86 -2.53 6.25
N TRP A 100 -24.56 -2.31 6.02
CA TRP A 100 -23.88 -1.08 6.40
C TRP A 100 -24.45 0.18 5.75
N THR A 101 -24.98 0.09 4.53
CA THR A 101 -25.61 1.23 3.83
C THR A 101 -26.77 1.85 4.61
N ALA A 102 -27.46 1.09 5.48
CA ALA A 102 -28.52 1.63 6.34
C ALA A 102 -27.99 2.33 7.61
N TYR A 103 -26.71 2.15 7.94
CA TYR A 103 -26.09 2.56 9.20
C TYR A 103 -24.83 3.43 9.03
N LEU A 104 -24.66 4.05 7.86
CA LEU A 104 -23.52 4.92 7.54
C LEU A 104 -23.32 6.01 8.59
N LEU A 105 -22.07 6.22 9.01
CA LEU A 105 -21.73 7.26 9.97
C LEU A 105 -21.97 8.65 9.38
N GLU A 106 -21.65 8.85 8.10
CA GLU A 106 -21.87 10.10 7.38
C GLU A 106 -23.34 10.51 7.42
N SER A 107 -24.25 9.63 6.99
CA SER A 107 -25.69 9.95 6.92
C SER A 107 -26.26 10.25 8.30
N ASN A 108 -25.82 9.53 9.34
CA ASN A 108 -26.24 9.77 10.73
C ASN A 108 -25.74 11.13 11.28
N LEU A 109 -24.52 11.55 10.94
CA LEU A 109 -23.90 12.76 11.49
C LEU A 109 -24.18 14.03 10.67
N PHE A 110 -24.15 13.93 9.36
CA PHE A 110 -24.12 15.08 8.44
C PHE A 110 -25.34 15.14 7.52
N ARG A 111 -26.18 14.10 7.50
CA ARG A 111 -27.37 13.99 6.63
C ARG A 111 -27.05 14.20 5.14
N THR A 112 -25.84 13.83 4.73
CA THR A 112 -25.38 13.85 3.34
C THR A 112 -25.15 12.43 2.84
N ASN A 113 -25.31 12.23 1.53
CA ASN A 113 -24.95 11.00 0.80
C ASN A 113 -23.91 11.30 -0.30
N VAL A 114 -23.20 12.43 -0.19
CA VAL A 114 -22.26 12.95 -1.19
C VAL A 114 -20.87 13.08 -0.55
N ALA A 115 -20.53 12.10 0.28
CA ALA A 115 -19.37 12.11 1.17
C ALA A 115 -18.06 12.39 0.45
N GLY A 116 -17.85 11.60 -0.60
CA GLY A 116 -16.59 11.50 -1.33
C GLY A 116 -16.23 12.79 -2.05
N ASP A 117 -17.21 13.56 -2.53
CA ASP A 117 -16.96 14.82 -3.24
C ASP A 117 -16.51 15.92 -2.27
N LEU A 118 -17.14 16.00 -1.10
CA LEU A 118 -16.89 17.08 -0.16
C LEU A 118 -15.47 17.00 0.44
N VAL A 119 -14.91 15.80 0.62
CA VAL A 119 -13.52 15.64 1.05
C VAL A 119 -12.56 16.29 0.06
N PHE A 120 -12.73 16.04 -1.25
CA PHE A 120 -11.87 16.65 -2.27
C PHE A 120 -12.10 18.15 -2.42
N GLN A 121 -13.34 18.63 -2.29
CA GLN A 121 -13.61 20.07 -2.25
C GLN A 121 -12.87 20.76 -1.09
N ARG A 122 -12.85 20.14 0.10
CA ARG A 122 -12.11 20.67 1.26
C ARG A 122 -10.60 20.61 1.05
N ILE A 123 -10.08 19.56 0.40
CA ILE A 123 -8.66 19.48 0.02
C ILE A 123 -8.31 20.63 -0.94
N GLU A 124 -9.11 20.86 -1.98
CA GLU A 124 -8.89 21.93 -2.97
C GLU A 124 -8.93 23.32 -2.31
N GLN A 125 -9.92 23.58 -1.46
CA GLN A 125 -10.03 24.82 -0.69
C GLN A 125 -8.80 25.03 0.19
N LEU A 126 -8.38 24.01 0.94
CA LEU A 126 -7.20 24.07 1.80
C LEU A 126 -5.92 24.36 1.00
N LEU A 127 -5.70 23.65 -0.10
CA LEU A 127 -4.51 23.84 -0.95
C LEU A 127 -4.50 25.20 -1.67
N SER A 128 -5.68 25.78 -1.93
CA SER A 128 -5.80 27.13 -2.48
C SER A 128 -5.48 28.23 -1.46
N GLY A 129 -5.96 28.08 -0.21
CA GLY A 129 -5.74 29.06 0.85
C GLY A 129 -4.33 29.02 1.45
N ARG A 130 -3.69 27.84 1.45
CA ARG A 130 -2.32 27.61 1.95
C ARG A 130 -2.06 28.12 3.38
N GLU A 131 -3.07 28.13 4.23
CA GLU A 131 -2.95 28.61 5.61
C GLU A 131 -2.13 27.63 6.48
N PRO A 132 -1.03 28.05 7.13
CA PRO A 132 -0.19 27.16 7.93
C PRO A 132 -0.92 26.41 9.06
N SER A 133 -1.98 26.99 9.62
CA SER A 133 -2.84 26.39 10.66
C SER A 133 -3.59 25.14 10.16
N ARG A 134 -3.82 25.02 8.85
CA ARG A 134 -4.52 23.89 8.22
C ARG A 134 -3.61 22.69 7.97
N ARG A 135 -2.31 22.75 8.30
CA ARG A 135 -1.36 21.64 8.08
C ARG A 135 -1.74 20.37 8.83
N SER A 136 -2.34 20.48 10.02
CA SER A 136 -2.80 19.33 10.79
C SER A 136 -3.85 18.52 10.02
N ILE A 137 -4.93 19.16 9.56
CA ILE A 137 -5.95 18.46 8.79
C ILE A 137 -5.43 18.00 7.42
N ALA A 138 -4.50 18.73 6.80
CA ALA A 138 -3.85 18.31 5.56
C ALA A 138 -3.07 16.99 5.72
N ARG A 139 -2.43 16.76 6.88
CA ARG A 139 -1.80 15.46 7.20
C ARG A 139 -2.82 14.35 7.21
N LEU A 140 -4.01 14.59 7.77
CA LEU A 140 -5.07 13.58 7.82
C LEU A 140 -5.63 13.28 6.44
N TYR A 141 -5.84 14.29 5.59
CA TYR A 141 -6.21 14.06 4.19
C TYR A 141 -5.15 13.24 3.44
N LEU A 142 -3.87 13.60 3.60
CA LEU A 142 -2.76 12.86 3.01
C LEU A 142 -2.75 11.40 3.49
N PHE A 143 -2.98 11.18 4.78
CA PHE A 143 -3.06 9.85 5.37
C PHE A 143 -4.26 9.07 4.81
N ALA A 144 -5.45 9.67 4.71
CA ALA A 144 -6.64 9.02 4.14
C ALA A 144 -6.36 8.53 2.70
N LEU A 145 -5.75 9.39 1.87
CA LEU A 145 -5.35 9.03 0.51
C LEU A 145 -4.26 7.94 0.47
N ALA A 146 -3.38 7.89 1.47
CA ALA A 146 -2.34 6.87 1.57
C ALA A 146 -2.91 5.49 1.97
N VAL A 147 -3.97 5.45 2.80
CA VAL A 147 -4.68 4.22 3.18
C VAL A 147 -5.59 3.71 2.04
N GLY A 148 -5.87 4.55 1.05
CA GLY A 148 -6.59 4.15 -0.17
C GLY A 148 -7.97 4.77 -0.31
N PHE A 149 -8.26 5.87 0.40
CA PHE A 149 -9.46 6.66 0.16
C PHE A 149 -9.49 7.16 -1.28
N GLN A 150 -10.58 6.87 -1.99
CA GLN A 150 -10.79 7.21 -3.39
C GLN A 150 -11.95 8.19 -3.55
N GLY A 151 -12.99 8.10 -2.71
CA GLY A 151 -14.19 8.91 -2.83
C GLY A 151 -14.75 8.90 -4.27
N ARG A 152 -14.86 10.10 -4.88
CA ARG A 152 -15.37 10.28 -6.25
C ARG A 152 -14.47 9.76 -7.37
N TYR A 153 -13.19 9.56 -7.10
CA TYR A 153 -12.21 9.20 -8.12
C TYR A 153 -12.11 7.68 -8.27
N ARG A 154 -12.85 7.14 -9.24
CA ARG A 154 -12.80 5.72 -9.63
C ARG A 154 -12.49 5.58 -11.13
N GLY A 155 -11.76 4.53 -11.51
CA GLY A 155 -11.41 4.25 -12.92
C GLY A 155 -9.98 4.63 -13.34
N ALA A 156 -9.71 4.60 -14.65
CA ALA A 156 -8.35 4.67 -15.20
C ALA A 156 -7.61 5.99 -14.88
N ASP A 157 -8.31 7.13 -14.93
CA ASP A 157 -7.70 8.45 -14.68
C ASP A 157 -7.60 8.81 -13.19
N ALA A 158 -8.26 8.05 -12.32
CA ALA A 158 -8.31 8.31 -10.89
C ALA A 158 -6.91 8.26 -10.25
N ALA A 159 -6.10 7.27 -10.65
CA ALA A 159 -4.75 7.09 -10.09
C ALA A 159 -3.80 8.27 -10.38
N GLN A 160 -3.97 8.94 -11.52
CA GLN A 160 -3.19 10.14 -11.86
C GLN A 160 -3.60 11.31 -10.96
N ARG A 161 -4.91 11.56 -10.81
CA ARG A 161 -5.41 12.67 -9.99
C ARG A 161 -5.12 12.49 -8.51
N LEU A 162 -5.33 11.29 -7.98
CA LEU A 162 -5.02 10.96 -6.58
C LEU A 162 -3.51 11.13 -6.29
N ARG A 163 -2.64 10.82 -7.25
CA ARG A 163 -1.19 11.11 -7.13
C ARG A 163 -0.92 12.60 -7.02
N GLY A 164 -1.55 13.43 -7.86
CA GLY A 164 -1.43 14.89 -7.79
C GLY A 164 -1.80 15.45 -6.41
N TYR A 165 -2.98 15.09 -5.87
CA TYR A 165 -3.38 15.53 -4.53
C TYR A 165 -2.41 15.06 -3.44
N ARG A 166 -1.89 13.84 -3.52
CA ARG A 166 -0.90 13.33 -2.55
C ARG A 166 0.40 14.13 -2.60
N GLU A 167 0.88 14.49 -3.78
CA GLU A 167 2.09 15.31 -3.95
C GLU A 167 1.90 16.73 -3.41
N GLU A 168 0.79 17.38 -3.76
CA GLU A 168 0.46 18.73 -3.29
C GLU A 168 0.25 18.79 -1.77
N LEU A 169 -0.50 17.84 -1.19
CA LEU A 169 -0.68 17.73 0.25
C LEU A 169 0.63 17.43 0.96
N TYR A 170 1.48 16.56 0.42
CA TYR A 170 2.79 16.26 0.99
C TYR A 170 3.68 17.51 1.01
N GLU A 171 3.73 18.25 -0.10
CA GLU A 171 4.51 19.50 -0.19
C GLU A 171 3.98 20.55 0.78
N PHE A 172 2.67 20.68 0.91
CA PHE A 172 2.05 21.59 1.86
C PHE A 172 2.34 21.24 3.33
N VAL A 173 2.28 19.95 3.68
CA VAL A 173 2.48 19.45 5.04
C VAL A 173 3.95 19.53 5.46
N TYR A 174 4.86 19.04 4.62
CA TYR A 174 6.28 18.87 4.96
C TYR A 174 7.16 19.99 4.42
N GLN A 175 6.59 20.96 3.69
CA GLN A 175 7.29 22.08 3.07
C GLN A 175 8.47 21.65 2.19
N ARG A 176 8.36 20.45 1.60
CA ARG A 176 9.36 19.86 0.73
C ARG A 176 8.67 18.96 -0.28
N ARG A 177 9.25 18.86 -1.47
CA ARG A 177 8.74 17.94 -2.49
C ARG A 177 8.82 16.49 -2.01
N ALA A 178 7.82 15.71 -2.39
CA ALA A 178 7.82 14.28 -2.17
C ALA A 178 8.91 13.64 -3.04
N ASP A 179 10.10 13.45 -2.49
CA ASP A 179 11.14 12.68 -3.15
C ASP A 179 10.79 11.19 -3.06
N LEU A 180 9.93 10.74 -3.97
CA LEU A 180 9.47 9.35 -4.12
C LEU A 180 10.22 8.62 -5.25
N GLY A 181 11.17 9.28 -5.91
CA GLY A 181 11.72 8.86 -7.21
C GLY A 181 13.04 8.09 -7.15
N GLY A 182 13.70 7.99 -5.99
CA GLY A 182 14.96 7.25 -5.89
C GLY A 182 14.74 5.75 -5.92
N ARG A 183 15.07 5.06 -7.03
CA ARG A 183 15.09 3.59 -7.13
C ARG A 183 15.89 2.91 -6.02
N ASP A 184 16.87 3.60 -5.44
CA ASP A 184 17.75 3.11 -4.37
C ASP A 184 17.36 3.62 -2.97
N ARG A 185 16.24 4.33 -2.84
CA ARG A 185 15.87 4.96 -1.56
C ARG A 185 15.17 3.96 -0.66
N VAL A 186 15.86 3.58 0.42
CA VAL A 186 15.34 2.70 1.46
C VAL A 186 14.36 3.47 2.36
N LEU A 187 13.09 3.07 2.36
CA LEU A 187 12.02 3.74 3.13
C LEU A 187 12.21 3.64 4.65
N ALA A 188 12.75 2.52 5.12
CA ALA A 188 13.01 2.26 6.53
C ALA A 188 14.37 1.59 6.68
N PRO A 189 15.48 2.34 6.80
CA PRO A 189 16.83 1.78 6.84
C PRO A 189 16.99 0.66 7.88
N ALA A 190 16.32 0.78 9.04
CA ALA A 190 16.30 -0.23 10.10
C ALA A 190 15.57 -1.53 9.73
N ALA A 191 14.58 -1.48 8.84
CA ALA A 191 13.91 -2.69 8.34
C ALA A 191 14.83 -3.49 7.40
N TYR A 192 15.78 -2.82 6.74
CA TYR A 192 16.72 -3.42 5.81
C TYR A 192 18.06 -3.78 6.46
N SER A 193 18.36 -3.26 7.66
CA SER A 193 19.59 -3.55 8.39
C SER A 193 19.63 -4.96 8.99
N ASN A 194 18.45 -5.56 9.25
CA ASN A 194 18.31 -6.86 9.91
C ASN A 194 17.79 -7.98 8.97
N ILE A 195 17.67 -7.70 7.68
CA ILE A 195 17.48 -8.75 6.69
C ILE A 195 18.82 -9.48 6.59
N LEU A 196 18.82 -10.82 6.49
CA LEU A 196 19.99 -11.64 6.12
C LEU A 196 20.45 -11.34 4.66
N SER A 197 20.57 -10.07 4.30
CA SER A 197 20.86 -9.53 2.97
C SER A 197 22.36 -9.44 2.68
N HIS A 198 23.22 -9.90 3.60
CA HIS A 198 24.62 -10.20 3.28
C HIS A 198 24.76 -11.34 2.26
N VAL A 199 23.68 -12.05 1.93
CA VAL A 199 23.60 -12.73 0.64
C VAL A 199 23.40 -11.67 -0.43
N ALA A 200 24.51 -11.05 -0.85
CA ALA A 200 24.54 -10.32 -2.10
C ALA A 200 23.84 -11.20 -3.15
N PRO A 201 22.87 -10.70 -3.93
CA PRO A 201 22.26 -11.48 -4.98
C PRO A 201 23.40 -12.00 -5.84
N ARG A 202 23.70 -13.29 -5.71
CA ARG A 202 24.70 -13.94 -6.55
C ARG A 202 24.11 -13.84 -7.94
N LYS A 203 24.60 -12.87 -8.72
CA LYS A 203 24.33 -12.78 -10.14
C LYS A 203 24.66 -14.17 -10.67
N LEU A 204 23.63 -14.91 -11.09
CA LEU A 204 23.85 -16.18 -11.76
C LEU A 204 24.83 -15.87 -12.89
N PRO A 205 25.96 -16.60 -13.01
CA PRO A 205 26.93 -16.33 -14.05
C PRO A 205 26.17 -16.35 -15.37
N THR A 206 26.08 -15.19 -16.01
CA THR A 206 25.41 -15.07 -17.30
C THR A 206 26.27 -15.87 -18.26
N VAL A 207 25.77 -17.03 -18.68
CA VAL A 207 26.47 -17.86 -19.66
C VAL A 207 26.63 -17.02 -20.92
N SER A 208 27.86 -16.63 -21.24
CA SER A 208 28.13 -15.79 -22.41
C SER A 208 27.75 -16.55 -23.66
N ARG A 209 27.20 -15.83 -24.67
CA ARG A 209 26.89 -16.41 -25.98
C ARG A 209 28.11 -17.13 -26.58
N TRP A 210 29.31 -16.64 -26.31
CA TRP A 210 30.57 -17.26 -26.71
C TRP A 210 30.84 -18.60 -26.03
N THR A 211 30.50 -18.75 -24.74
CA THR A 211 30.65 -20.02 -24.04
C THR A 211 29.74 -21.09 -24.64
N PHE A 212 28.52 -20.71 -25.04
CA PHE A 212 27.60 -21.61 -25.73
C PHE A 212 28.11 -21.98 -27.13
N ILE A 213 28.60 -21.01 -27.91
CA ILE A 213 29.19 -21.27 -29.24
C ILE A 213 30.40 -22.19 -29.12
N PHE A 214 31.28 -21.97 -28.14
CA PHE A 214 32.44 -22.81 -27.89
C PHE A 214 32.03 -24.25 -27.52
N LEU A 215 31.08 -24.43 -26.59
CA LEU A 215 30.58 -25.75 -26.21
C LEU A 215 29.93 -26.48 -27.40
N LEU A 216 29.17 -25.77 -28.23
CA LEU A 216 28.55 -26.33 -29.43
C LEU A 216 29.60 -26.76 -30.45
N GLY A 217 30.64 -25.94 -30.68
CA GLY A 217 31.75 -26.26 -31.56
C GLY A 217 32.60 -27.43 -31.06
N MET A 218 32.82 -27.54 -29.75
CA MET A 218 33.53 -28.67 -29.16
C MET A 218 32.72 -29.97 -29.29
N ALA A 219 31.41 -29.91 -29.06
CA ALA A 219 30.52 -31.05 -29.26
C ALA A 219 30.46 -31.51 -30.72
N SER A 220 30.45 -30.58 -31.68
CA SER A 220 30.46 -30.94 -33.10
C SER A 220 31.79 -31.56 -33.53
N LEU A 221 32.94 -31.08 -33.03
CA LEU A 221 34.25 -31.68 -33.27
C LEU A 221 34.32 -33.11 -32.72
N LEU A 222 33.82 -33.34 -31.50
CA LEU A 222 33.75 -34.70 -30.93
C LEU A 222 32.88 -35.62 -31.79
N ALA A 223 31.73 -35.15 -32.26
CA ALA A 223 30.87 -35.93 -33.14
C ALA A 223 31.55 -36.29 -34.47
N VAL A 224 32.25 -35.33 -35.09
CA VAL A 224 33.03 -35.58 -36.32
C VAL A 224 34.17 -36.56 -36.08
N SER A 225 34.85 -36.46 -34.93
CA SER A 225 35.91 -37.37 -34.54
C SER A 225 35.40 -38.81 -34.40
N GLU A 226 34.27 -39.01 -33.72
CA GLU A 226 33.64 -40.33 -33.58
C GLU A 226 33.21 -40.91 -34.94
N ILE A 227 32.64 -40.07 -35.82
CA ILE A 227 32.25 -40.49 -37.18
C ILE A 227 33.48 -40.91 -37.99
N ALA A 228 34.56 -40.12 -37.94
CA ALA A 228 35.80 -40.44 -38.64
C ALA A 228 36.43 -41.74 -38.11
N TRP A 229 36.43 -41.93 -36.79
CA TRP A 229 36.92 -43.16 -36.17
C TRP A 229 36.07 -44.38 -36.55
N LEU A 230 34.75 -44.25 -36.60
CA LEU A 230 33.85 -45.31 -37.07
C LEU A 230 34.08 -45.63 -38.55
N TRP A 231 34.25 -44.60 -39.39
CA TRP A 231 34.51 -44.77 -40.82
C TRP A 231 35.85 -45.46 -41.08
N GLN A 232 36.90 -45.09 -40.35
CA GLN A 232 38.22 -45.70 -40.48
C GLN A 232 38.30 -47.10 -39.86
N SER A 233 37.58 -47.36 -38.77
CA SER A 233 37.55 -48.69 -38.14
C SER A 233 36.65 -49.68 -38.88
N TRP A 234 35.73 -49.22 -39.73
CA TRP A 234 34.83 -50.05 -40.53
C TRP A 234 35.55 -51.16 -41.34
N PRO A 235 36.61 -50.90 -42.13
CA PRO A 235 37.31 -51.95 -42.87
C PRO A 235 38.00 -52.99 -41.97
N VAL A 236 38.51 -52.58 -40.80
CA VAL A 236 39.14 -53.50 -39.83
C VAL A 236 38.08 -54.41 -39.20
N ARG A 237 36.89 -53.88 -38.87
CA ARG A 237 35.77 -54.68 -38.37
C ARG A 237 35.27 -55.66 -39.42
N GLN A 238 35.20 -55.26 -40.69
CA GLN A 238 34.83 -56.18 -41.78
C GLN A 238 35.84 -57.33 -41.94
N ALA A 239 37.15 -57.05 -41.82
CA ALA A 239 38.18 -58.09 -41.87
C ALA A 239 38.08 -59.08 -40.69
N LEU A 240 37.88 -58.58 -39.46
CA LEU A 240 37.69 -59.42 -38.27
C LEU A 240 36.44 -60.31 -38.37
N HIS A 241 35.34 -59.83 -38.95
CA HIS A 241 34.13 -60.64 -39.16
C HIS A 241 34.27 -61.62 -40.33
N ALA A 242 35.11 -61.31 -41.34
CA ALA A 242 35.36 -62.21 -42.47
C ALA A 242 36.23 -63.42 -42.09
N ASP A 243 37.17 -63.25 -41.16
CA ASP A 243 38.01 -64.35 -40.66
C ASP A 243 37.25 -65.26 -39.68
N VAL A 244 36.38 -64.69 -38.82
CA VAL A 244 35.50 -65.49 -37.93
C VAL A 244 34.45 -66.31 -38.70
N ALA A 245 34.14 -65.96 -39.95
CA ALA A 245 33.24 -66.73 -40.81
C ALA A 245 33.94 -67.84 -41.62
N ARG A 246 35.28 -67.95 -41.54
CA ARG A 246 36.09 -68.97 -42.24
C ARG A 246 36.58 -70.11 -41.34
N ASP A 247 36.40 -69.99 -40.03
CA ASP A 247 36.58 -71.08 -39.05
C ASP A 247 35.21 -71.63 -38.62
#